data_AF-A0A3D0DRX3-F1
#
_entry.id   AF-A0A3D0DRX3-F1
#
_cell.length_a   1.000
_cell.length_b   1.000
_cell.length_c   1.000
_cell.angle_alpha   90.00
_cell.angle_beta   90.00
_cell.angle_gamma   90.00
#
_symmetry.space_group_name_H-M   'P 1'
#
loop_
_entity.id
_entity.type
_entity.pdbx_description
1 polymer ?
#
loop_
_entity_poly.entity_id
_entity_poly.type
_entity_poly.pdbx_seq_one_letter_code
_entity_poly.pdbx_strand_id
1 'polypeptide(L)'
;GRGAGTAADAVVAEIVAMGGEAIANRASVTDRAAVAAMVEQAMSAFGRIDILVNNAGILRDKSFMKMELDDAQAVLDVHLMGAFNCTRAVWPVMMEQEYGRIVMTTSPSGLYGNFGQANYGAAKMGLVGLMNTLRIEGAKRHVHVNAISPVAATRMTAGLMPQEQLDKLGPEHIVPGVVYLCSEGAPSGAILQAAGGSFSLAAIMESPWVELGPQASADDVAAQWERIADLTNARTRG
;
A
#
# COMPACT_ATOMS: atom_id res chain seq x y z
N GLY A 1 -4.70 -5.24 -16.11
CA GLY A 1 -4.95 -6.12 -17.25
C GLY A 1 -6.39 -5.93 -17.69
N ARG A 2 -6.66 -5.82 -18.99
CA ARG A 2 -8.04 -5.80 -19.51
C ARG A 2 -8.60 -7.22 -19.46
N GLY A 3 -9.14 -7.60 -18.30
CA GLY A 3 -9.85 -8.87 -18.15
C GLY A 3 -11.26 -8.72 -18.69
N ALA A 4 -11.50 -9.21 -19.90
CA ALA A 4 -12.83 -9.61 -20.33
C ALA A 4 -13.40 -10.59 -19.28
N GLY A 5 -14.66 -10.40 -18.87
CA GLY A 5 -15.23 -10.92 -17.62
C GLY A 5 -15.00 -12.40 -17.35
N THR A 6 -14.59 -12.72 -16.11
CA THR A 6 -14.81 -14.00 -15.42
C THR A 6 -14.44 -13.89 -13.93
N ALA A 7 -13.28 -13.31 -13.57
CA ALA A 7 -12.79 -13.34 -12.18
C ALA A 7 -13.58 -12.44 -11.21
N ALA A 8 -13.82 -11.17 -11.58
CA ALA A 8 -14.59 -10.25 -10.73
C ALA A 8 -16.05 -10.69 -10.60
N ASP A 9 -16.64 -11.19 -11.69
CA ASP A 9 -18.02 -11.68 -11.69
C ASP A 9 -18.17 -12.97 -10.88
N ALA A 10 -17.18 -13.85 -10.90
CA ALA A 10 -17.15 -15.05 -10.06
C ALA A 10 -17.15 -14.68 -8.56
N VAL A 11 -16.29 -13.73 -8.15
CA VAL A 11 -16.25 -13.25 -6.76
C VAL A 11 -17.57 -12.59 -6.36
N VAL A 12 -18.20 -11.81 -7.25
CA VAL A 12 -19.55 -11.26 -6.99
C VAL A 12 -20.55 -12.39 -6.78
N ALA A 13 -20.55 -13.41 -7.64
CA ALA A 13 -21.46 -14.55 -7.50
C ALA A 13 -21.24 -15.32 -6.19
N GLU A 14 -19.99 -15.49 -5.76
CA GLU A 14 -19.64 -16.10 -4.47
C GLU A 14 -20.18 -15.27 -3.29
N ILE A 15 -19.97 -13.95 -3.30
CA ILE A 15 -20.47 -13.04 -2.26
C ILE A 15 -22.00 -13.11 -2.18
N VAL A 16 -22.69 -13.07 -3.32
CA VAL A 16 -24.15 -13.15 -3.38
C VAL A 16 -24.65 -14.53 -2.92
N ALA A 17 -23.96 -15.61 -3.28
CA ALA A 17 -24.30 -16.96 -2.82
C ALA A 17 -24.16 -17.11 -1.29
N MET A 18 -23.27 -16.33 -0.67
CA MET A 18 -23.12 -16.25 0.79
C MET A 18 -24.08 -15.25 1.46
N GLY A 19 -24.97 -14.62 0.70
CA GLY A 19 -25.98 -13.67 1.20
C GLY A 19 -25.51 -12.22 1.31
N GLY A 20 -24.34 -11.88 0.74
CA GLY A 20 -23.86 -10.50 0.67
C GLY A 20 -24.32 -9.77 -0.60
N GLU A 21 -23.97 -8.49 -0.69
CA GLU A 21 -24.21 -7.65 -1.86
C GLU A 21 -22.88 -7.21 -2.49
N ALA A 22 -22.76 -7.35 -3.81
CA ALA A 22 -21.56 -6.94 -4.53
C ALA A 22 -21.87 -6.61 -6.01
N ILE A 23 -21.09 -5.70 -6.58
CA ILE A 23 -21.10 -5.40 -8.02
C ILE A 23 -19.68 -5.46 -8.57
N ALA A 24 -19.53 -5.89 -9.82
CA ALA A 24 -18.25 -5.88 -10.51
C ALA A 24 -18.07 -4.58 -11.32
N ASN A 25 -16.91 -3.96 -11.18
CA ASN A 25 -16.45 -2.90 -12.06
C ASN A 25 -15.07 -3.27 -12.63
N ARG A 26 -14.84 -2.97 -13.92
CA ARG A 26 -13.63 -3.37 -14.67
C ARG A 26 -12.75 -2.18 -15.06
N ALA A 27 -12.96 -1.02 -14.45
CA ALA A 27 -12.18 0.17 -14.70
C ALA A 27 -10.69 -0.12 -14.48
N SER A 28 -9.85 0.38 -15.38
CA SER A 28 -8.43 0.46 -15.10
C SER A 28 -8.21 1.59 -14.10
N VAL A 29 -7.48 1.32 -13.02
CA VAL A 29 -7.09 2.36 -12.05
C VAL A 29 -6.24 3.47 -12.69
N THR A 30 -5.66 3.21 -13.86
CA THR A 30 -4.89 4.19 -14.64
C THR A 30 -5.77 5.13 -15.47
N ASP A 31 -7.06 4.82 -15.63
CA ASP A 31 -8.03 5.63 -16.38
C ASP A 31 -8.90 6.44 -15.41
N ARG A 32 -8.64 7.75 -15.34
CA ARG A 32 -9.31 8.64 -14.39
C ARG A 32 -10.82 8.74 -14.63
N ALA A 33 -11.25 8.72 -15.89
CA ALA A 33 -12.67 8.80 -16.22
C ALA A 33 -13.38 7.50 -15.83
N ALA A 34 -12.75 6.34 -16.08
CA ALA A 34 -13.29 5.06 -15.68
C ALA A 34 -13.34 4.91 -14.14
N VAL A 35 -12.34 5.42 -13.41
CA VAL A 35 -12.34 5.45 -11.94
C VAL A 35 -13.46 6.34 -11.40
N ALA A 36 -13.69 7.51 -11.98
CA ALA A 36 -14.80 8.39 -11.58
C ALA A 36 -16.15 7.69 -11.78
N ALA A 37 -16.36 7.07 -12.95
CA ALA A 37 -17.56 6.29 -13.24
C ALA A 37 -17.74 5.09 -12.29
N MET A 38 -16.65 4.44 -11.86
CA MET A 38 -16.69 3.38 -10.85
C MET A 38 -17.18 3.89 -9.49
N VAL A 39 -16.73 5.07 -9.06
CA VAL A 39 -17.17 5.71 -7.82
C VAL A 39 -18.65 6.10 -7.90
N GLU A 40 -19.09 6.67 -9.03
CA GLU A 40 -20.51 6.97 -9.26
C GLU A 40 -21.37 5.70 -9.23
N GLN A 41 -20.90 4.60 -9.85
CA GLN A 41 -21.59 3.32 -9.82
C GLN A 41 -21.73 2.78 -8.39
N ALA A 42 -20.66 2.86 -7.58
CA ALA A 42 -20.70 2.43 -6.18
C ALA A 42 -21.67 3.28 -5.35
N MET A 43 -21.65 4.61 -5.52
CA MET A 43 -22.59 5.52 -4.86
C MET A 43 -24.05 5.25 -5.27
N SER A 44 -24.30 4.99 -6.56
CA SER A 44 -25.65 4.67 -7.04
C SER A 44 -26.17 3.34 -6.51
N ALA A 45 -25.29 2.35 -6.31
CA ALA A 45 -25.67 1.03 -5.85
C ALA A 45 -25.85 0.96 -4.32
N PHE A 46 -24.96 1.60 -3.57
CA PHE A 46 -24.84 1.42 -2.12
C PHE A 46 -25.08 2.69 -1.30
N GLY A 47 -25.13 3.86 -1.94
CA GLY A 47 -25.43 5.15 -1.30
C GLY A 47 -24.27 5.77 -0.49
N ARG A 48 -23.16 5.05 -0.31
CA ARG A 48 -21.99 5.50 0.47
C ARG A 48 -20.71 4.78 0.05
N ILE A 49 -19.56 5.37 0.39
CA ILE A 49 -18.25 4.72 0.25
C ILE A 49 -17.45 4.90 1.54
N ASP A 50 -17.26 3.80 2.26
CA ASP A 50 -16.57 3.81 3.56
C ASP A 50 -15.12 3.36 3.49
N ILE A 51 -14.83 2.44 2.57
CA ILE A 51 -13.56 1.73 2.50
C ILE A 51 -13.03 1.78 1.07
N LEU A 52 -11.74 2.08 0.93
CA LEU A 52 -10.98 1.91 -0.30
C LEU A 52 -9.74 1.07 -0.03
N VAL A 53 -9.59 -0.05 -0.74
CA VAL A 53 -8.38 -0.87 -0.71
C VAL A 53 -7.65 -0.75 -2.05
N ASN A 54 -6.54 0.01 -2.06
CA ASN A 54 -5.68 0.17 -3.23
C ASN A 54 -4.76 -1.04 -3.39
N ASN A 55 -5.31 -2.13 -3.96
CA ASN A 55 -4.62 -3.42 -4.14
C ASN A 55 -4.16 -3.71 -5.59
N ALA A 56 -4.72 -3.03 -6.60
CA ALA A 56 -4.40 -3.30 -8.00
C ALA A 56 -2.89 -3.17 -8.27
N GLY A 57 -2.33 -4.10 -9.05
CA GLY A 57 -0.89 -4.16 -9.26
C GLY A 57 -0.44 -5.03 -10.42
N ILE A 58 0.76 -4.76 -10.92
CA ILE A 58 1.49 -5.56 -11.92
C ILE A 58 2.97 -5.70 -11.55
N LEU A 59 3.67 -6.66 -12.14
CA LEU A 59 5.12 -6.84 -12.01
C LEU A 59 5.80 -6.72 -13.38
N ARG A 60 6.98 -6.08 -13.39
CA ARG A 60 7.90 -5.94 -14.53
C ARG A 60 9.34 -5.99 -13.99
N ASP A 61 9.69 -7.12 -13.40
CA ASP A 61 10.96 -7.28 -12.68
C ASP A 61 12.13 -7.42 -13.67
N LYS A 62 13.12 -6.56 -13.52
CA LYS A 62 14.38 -6.52 -14.29
C LYS A 62 15.47 -5.88 -13.42
N SER A 63 16.71 -6.38 -13.52
CA SER A 63 17.86 -5.64 -12.99
C SER A 63 17.87 -4.22 -13.55
N PHE A 64 18.25 -3.22 -12.76
CA PHE A 64 18.11 -1.80 -13.13
C PHE A 64 18.65 -1.46 -14.53
N MET A 65 19.84 -1.96 -14.90
CA MET A 65 20.44 -1.74 -16.22
C MET A 65 19.63 -2.31 -17.39
N LYS A 66 18.80 -3.34 -17.15
CA LYS A 66 17.97 -4.02 -18.16
C LYS A 66 16.50 -3.62 -18.08
N MET A 67 16.19 -2.59 -17.28
CA MET A 67 14.82 -2.13 -17.07
C MET A 67 14.49 -1.07 -18.11
N GLU A 68 13.51 -1.37 -18.97
CA GLU A 68 12.97 -0.38 -19.88
C GLU A 68 12.15 0.65 -19.11
N LEU A 69 12.26 1.92 -19.50
CA LEU A 69 11.54 3.00 -18.81
C LEU A 69 10.01 2.85 -18.95
N ASP A 70 9.52 2.31 -20.06
CA ASP A 70 8.09 2.05 -20.26
C ASP A 70 7.56 0.98 -19.28
N ASP A 71 8.38 -0.05 -18.98
CA ASP A 71 8.06 -1.05 -17.97
C ASP A 71 8.05 -0.44 -16.56
N ALA A 72 8.99 0.48 -16.28
CA ALA A 72 9.00 1.23 -15.03
C ALA A 72 7.78 2.15 -14.89
N GLN A 73 7.44 2.88 -15.95
CA GLN A 73 6.29 3.78 -16.01
C GLN A 73 4.99 3.01 -15.82
N ALA A 74 4.81 1.86 -16.49
CA ALA A 74 3.62 1.03 -16.34
C ALA A 74 3.42 0.56 -14.89
N VAL A 75 4.50 0.22 -14.18
CA VAL A 75 4.45 -0.15 -12.76
C VAL A 75 4.07 1.07 -11.90
N LEU A 76 4.69 2.23 -12.11
CA LEU A 76 4.34 3.47 -11.40
C LEU A 76 2.88 3.89 -11.65
N ASP A 77 2.42 3.78 -12.89
CA ASP A 77 1.07 4.16 -13.30
C ASP A 77 0.00 3.31 -12.62
N VAL A 78 0.17 1.98 -12.62
CA VAL A 78 -0.81 1.07 -12.01
C VAL A 78 -0.80 1.19 -10.50
N HIS A 79 0.38 1.17 -9.87
CA HIS A 79 0.47 1.11 -8.42
C HIS A 79 0.31 2.48 -7.76
N LEU A 80 1.16 3.44 -8.12
CA LEU A 80 1.20 4.74 -7.46
C LEU A 80 0.13 5.66 -8.02
N MET A 81 0.13 5.93 -9.33
CA MET A 81 -0.86 6.83 -9.93
C MET A 81 -2.27 6.25 -9.87
N GLY A 82 -2.42 4.93 -9.96
CA GLY A 82 -3.70 4.25 -9.75
C GLY A 82 -4.26 4.50 -8.36
N ALA A 83 -3.44 4.39 -7.31
CA ALA A 83 -3.86 4.74 -5.95
C ALA A 83 -4.21 6.23 -5.82
N PHE A 84 -3.42 7.13 -6.43
CA PHE A 84 -3.78 8.56 -6.48
C PHE A 84 -5.16 8.78 -7.12
N ASN A 85 -5.42 8.16 -8.27
CA ASN A 85 -6.69 8.32 -8.99
C ASN A 85 -7.87 7.83 -8.16
N CYS A 86 -7.78 6.60 -7.63
CA CYS A 86 -8.86 5.99 -6.83
C CYS A 86 -9.10 6.76 -5.53
N THR A 87 -8.03 7.08 -4.80
CA THR A 87 -8.14 7.83 -3.55
C THR A 87 -8.70 9.23 -3.80
N ARG A 88 -8.23 9.95 -4.83
CA ARG A 88 -8.75 11.27 -5.19
C ARG A 88 -10.25 11.23 -5.53
N ALA A 89 -10.72 10.18 -6.18
CA ALA A 89 -12.11 10.05 -6.58
C ALA A 89 -13.05 9.80 -5.38
N VAL A 90 -12.64 8.99 -4.39
CA VAL A 90 -13.46 8.73 -3.18
C VAL A 90 -13.30 9.80 -2.09
N TRP A 91 -12.22 10.60 -2.13
CA TRP A 91 -11.88 11.53 -1.06
C TRP A 91 -12.99 12.53 -0.71
N PRO A 92 -13.65 13.21 -1.67
CA PRO A 92 -14.72 14.15 -1.34
C PRO A 92 -15.89 13.48 -0.60
N VAL A 93 -16.25 12.26 -1.02
CA VAL A 93 -17.31 11.45 -0.39
C VAL A 93 -16.95 11.13 1.06
N MET A 94 -15.75 10.60 1.30
CA MET A 94 -15.30 10.27 2.66
C MET A 94 -15.19 11.51 3.56
N MET A 95 -14.76 12.64 3.00
CA MET A 95 -14.68 13.91 3.73
C MET A 95 -16.07 14.44 4.09
N GLU A 96 -17.05 14.34 3.20
CA GLU A 96 -18.44 14.74 3.47
C GLU A 96 -19.10 13.83 4.51
N GLN A 97 -18.89 12.52 4.42
CA GLN A 97 -19.39 11.52 5.36
C GLN A 97 -18.73 11.59 6.75
N GLU A 98 -17.61 12.31 6.90
CA GLU A 98 -16.77 12.30 8.10
C GLU A 98 -16.36 10.88 8.53
N TYR A 99 -16.15 10.01 7.54
CA TYR A 99 -15.69 8.65 7.73
C TYR A 99 -15.01 8.13 6.47
N GLY A 100 -13.85 7.51 6.64
CA GLY A 100 -13.19 6.77 5.58
C GLY A 100 -12.07 5.88 6.09
N ARG A 101 -11.88 4.73 5.45
CA ARG A 101 -10.75 3.82 5.69
C ARG A 101 -10.07 3.50 4.38
N ILE A 102 -8.83 3.94 4.23
CA ILE A 102 -8.05 3.72 3.01
C ILE A 102 -6.86 2.83 3.36
N VAL A 103 -6.72 1.71 2.64
CA VAL A 103 -5.57 0.81 2.76
C VAL A 103 -4.76 0.87 1.48
N MET A 104 -3.50 1.25 1.61
CA MET A 104 -2.50 1.19 0.55
C MET A 104 -1.77 -0.17 0.61
N THR A 105 -1.65 -0.87 -0.51
CA THR A 105 -0.85 -2.10 -0.56
C THR A 105 0.60 -1.77 -0.92
N THR A 106 1.47 -1.62 0.09
CA THR A 106 2.93 -1.54 -0.08
C THR A 106 3.57 -2.94 -0.13
N SER A 107 4.87 -3.08 0.11
CA SER A 107 5.55 -4.38 0.17
C SER A 107 6.91 -4.29 0.85
N PRO A 108 7.49 -5.42 1.28
CA PRO A 108 8.90 -5.46 1.72
C PRO A 108 9.86 -4.89 0.68
N SER A 109 9.62 -5.12 -0.63
CA SER A 109 10.43 -4.51 -1.70
C SER A 109 10.39 -2.98 -1.73
N GLY A 110 9.31 -2.36 -1.25
CA GLY A 110 9.22 -0.90 -1.10
C GLY A 110 9.93 -0.42 0.15
N LEU A 111 9.74 -1.12 1.27
CA LEU A 111 10.31 -0.74 2.57
C LEU A 111 11.82 -0.95 2.66
N TYR A 112 12.33 -2.04 2.06
CA TYR A 112 13.71 -2.51 2.25
C TYR A 112 14.48 -2.70 0.94
N GLY A 113 13.81 -2.57 -0.19
CA GLY A 113 14.38 -2.88 -1.50
C GLY A 113 14.34 -4.38 -1.83
N ASN A 114 14.40 -4.68 -3.12
CA ASN A 114 14.59 -6.04 -3.62
C ASN A 114 15.30 -6.01 -4.98
N PHE A 115 16.24 -6.91 -5.21
CA PHE A 115 17.00 -6.93 -6.46
C PHE A 115 16.07 -7.11 -7.67
N GLY A 116 16.27 -6.30 -8.69
CA GLY A 116 15.46 -6.34 -9.91
C GLY A 116 14.07 -5.71 -9.80
N GLN A 117 13.78 -5.01 -8.70
CA GLN A 117 12.47 -4.40 -8.44
C GLN A 117 12.58 -2.89 -8.18
N ALA A 118 13.48 -2.18 -8.86
CA ALA A 118 13.65 -0.73 -8.66
C ALA A 118 12.36 0.06 -8.93
N ASN A 119 11.67 -0.23 -10.04
CA ASN A 119 10.35 0.34 -10.38
C ASN A 119 9.27 0.02 -9.33
N TYR A 120 9.16 -1.25 -8.95
CA TYR A 120 8.16 -1.74 -8.02
C TYR A 120 8.40 -1.23 -6.59
N GLY A 121 9.64 -1.28 -6.12
CA GLY A 121 10.05 -0.72 -4.83
C GLY A 121 9.78 0.78 -4.76
N ALA A 122 10.13 1.54 -5.80
CA ALA A 122 9.82 2.97 -5.89
C ALA A 122 8.31 3.23 -5.82
N ALA A 123 7.49 2.50 -6.59
CA ALA A 123 6.04 2.63 -6.56
C ALA A 123 5.46 2.31 -5.17
N LYS A 124 5.92 1.23 -4.53
CA LYS A 124 5.41 0.75 -3.24
C LYS A 124 5.82 1.65 -2.08
N MET A 125 7.02 2.23 -2.09
CA MET A 125 7.40 3.23 -1.09
C MET A 125 6.70 4.57 -1.34
N GLY A 126 6.43 4.93 -2.60
CA GLY A 126 5.61 6.08 -2.95
C GLY A 126 4.22 6.04 -2.32
N LEU A 127 3.62 4.86 -2.18
CA LEU A 127 2.34 4.68 -1.48
C LEU A 127 2.42 5.00 0.03
N VAL A 128 3.55 4.68 0.68
CA VAL A 128 3.80 5.07 2.07
C VAL A 128 3.93 6.59 2.18
N GLY A 129 4.62 7.23 1.23
CA GLY A 129 4.69 8.69 1.12
C GLY A 129 3.30 9.33 0.99
N LEU A 130 2.46 8.81 0.08
CA LEU A 130 1.09 9.26 -0.09
C LEU A 130 0.25 9.10 1.19
N MET A 131 0.33 7.93 1.84
CA MET A 131 -0.34 7.68 3.12
C MET A 131 0.06 8.69 4.19
N ASN A 132 1.36 8.99 4.33
CA ASN A 132 1.87 9.93 5.34
C ASN A 132 1.30 11.33 5.22
N THR A 133 1.01 11.80 4.00
CA THR A 133 0.32 13.08 3.80
C THR A 133 -1.17 12.96 4.05
N LEU A 134 -1.83 11.96 3.47
CA LEU A 134 -3.29 11.84 3.57
C LEU A 134 -3.79 11.54 4.97
N ARG A 135 -3.02 10.84 5.81
CA ARG A 135 -3.39 10.64 7.23
C ARG A 135 -3.55 11.96 7.97
N ILE A 136 -2.78 12.99 7.59
CA ILE A 136 -2.81 14.33 8.19
C ILE A 136 -4.01 15.11 7.65
N GLU A 137 -4.21 15.09 6.33
CA GLU A 137 -5.33 15.79 5.68
C GLU A 137 -6.70 15.23 6.09
N GLY A 138 -6.79 13.92 6.31
CA GLY A 138 -8.03 13.22 6.69
C GLY A 138 -8.36 13.24 8.18
N ALA A 139 -7.39 13.58 9.05
CA ALA A 139 -7.50 13.41 10.50
C ALA A 139 -8.73 14.10 11.11
N LYS A 140 -9.03 15.34 10.68
CA LYS A 140 -10.16 16.12 11.21
C LYS A 140 -11.53 15.58 10.81
N ARG A 141 -11.62 14.73 9.79
CA ARG A 141 -12.87 14.15 9.26
C ARG A 141 -12.89 12.63 9.42
N HIS A 142 -12.11 12.09 10.34
CA HIS A 142 -12.06 10.65 10.66
C HIS A 142 -11.80 9.74 9.44
N VAL A 143 -11.04 10.26 8.47
CA VAL A 143 -10.55 9.51 7.30
C VAL A 143 -9.16 8.99 7.63
N HIS A 144 -9.05 7.68 7.87
CA HIS A 144 -7.79 7.04 8.22
C HIS A 144 -7.16 6.40 6.99
N VAL A 145 -5.85 6.57 6.85
CA VAL A 145 -5.08 5.98 5.75
C VAL A 145 -3.95 5.16 6.35
N ASN A 146 -3.92 3.87 6.04
CA ASN A 146 -2.90 2.92 6.49
C ASN A 146 -2.30 2.19 5.29
N ALA A 147 -1.20 1.48 5.53
CA ALA A 147 -0.57 0.61 4.54
C ALA A 147 -0.49 -0.82 5.07
N ILE A 148 -0.75 -1.78 4.18
CA ILE A 148 -0.45 -3.19 4.39
C ILE A 148 0.78 -3.56 3.55
N SER A 149 1.75 -4.22 4.18
CA SER A 149 2.95 -4.77 3.55
C SER A 149 2.88 -6.31 3.60
N PRO A 150 2.15 -6.95 2.68
CA PRO A 150 2.06 -8.39 2.63
C PRO A 150 3.41 -9.01 2.25
N VAL A 151 3.81 -10.04 2.99
CA VAL A 151 4.92 -10.91 2.65
C VAL A 151 4.34 -12.18 2.05
N ALA A 152 4.43 -12.30 0.72
CA ALA A 152 4.06 -13.51 0.02
C ALA A 152 5.30 -14.40 -0.20
N ALA A 153 5.09 -15.71 -0.31
CA ALA A 153 6.08 -16.57 -0.93
C ALA A 153 6.36 -16.05 -2.35
N THR A 154 7.61 -15.72 -2.63
CA THR A 154 7.98 -15.30 -3.99
C THR A 154 8.05 -16.53 -4.90
N ARG A 155 7.98 -16.34 -6.22
CA ARG A 155 8.25 -17.41 -7.19
C ARG A 155 9.58 -18.13 -6.94
N MET A 156 10.57 -17.42 -6.38
CA MET A 156 11.89 -17.95 -6.05
C MET A 156 11.89 -18.84 -4.79
N THR A 157 11.02 -18.56 -3.83
CA THR A 157 10.93 -19.34 -2.59
C THR A 157 9.83 -20.40 -2.63
N ALA A 158 8.87 -20.28 -3.54
CA ALA A 158 7.82 -21.27 -3.79
C ALA A 158 8.36 -22.64 -4.22
N GLY A 159 9.50 -22.69 -4.91
CA GLY A 159 10.16 -23.95 -5.30
C GLY A 159 11.10 -24.52 -4.23
N LEU A 160 11.32 -23.82 -3.12
CA LEU A 160 12.30 -24.18 -2.08
C LEU A 160 11.66 -24.54 -0.74
N MET A 161 10.37 -24.27 -0.57
CA MET A 161 9.63 -24.57 0.66
C MET A 161 8.72 -25.79 0.47
N PRO A 162 8.55 -26.64 1.50
CA PRO A 162 7.49 -27.64 1.53
C PRO A 162 6.12 -27.01 1.34
N GLN A 163 5.19 -27.72 0.70
CA GLN A 163 3.83 -27.24 0.42
C GLN A 163 3.11 -26.73 1.69
N GLU A 164 3.28 -27.42 2.82
CA GLU A 164 2.69 -27.02 4.11
C GLU A 164 3.15 -25.62 4.59
N GLN A 165 4.35 -25.19 4.21
CA GLN A 165 4.85 -23.83 4.50
C GLN A 165 4.31 -22.80 3.51
N LEU A 166 4.02 -23.20 2.28
CA LEU A 166 3.39 -22.34 1.26
C LEU A 166 1.91 -22.11 1.57
N ASP A 167 1.21 -23.12 2.05
CA ASP A 167 -0.19 -23.03 2.47
C ASP A 167 -0.35 -22.06 3.66
N LYS A 168 0.66 -22.01 4.55
CA LYS A 168 0.74 -21.00 5.62
C LYS A 168 0.96 -19.59 5.10
N LEU A 169 1.32 -19.38 3.84
CA LEU A 169 1.53 -18.05 3.22
C LEU A 169 0.40 -17.65 2.26
N GLY A 170 -0.72 -18.37 2.29
CA GLY A 170 -1.92 -18.04 1.53
C GLY A 170 -2.48 -16.64 1.86
N PRO A 171 -3.15 -15.99 0.89
CA PRO A 171 -3.71 -14.64 1.05
C PRO A 171 -4.74 -14.54 2.19
N GLU A 172 -5.42 -15.63 2.53
CA GLU A 172 -6.37 -15.71 3.65
C GLU A 172 -5.73 -15.34 5.00
N HIS A 173 -4.43 -15.59 5.17
CA HIS A 173 -3.73 -15.34 6.43
C HIS A 173 -3.34 -13.86 6.63
N ILE A 174 -3.51 -13.01 5.60
CA ILE A 174 -3.29 -11.56 5.70
C ILE A 174 -4.60 -10.76 5.78
N VAL A 175 -5.72 -11.37 5.40
CA VAL A 175 -7.06 -10.73 5.39
C VAL A 175 -7.43 -10.13 6.75
N PRO A 176 -7.20 -10.78 7.91
CA PRO A 176 -7.52 -10.19 9.21
C PRO A 176 -6.85 -8.82 9.45
N GLY A 177 -5.61 -8.65 8.97
CA GLY A 177 -4.90 -7.38 9.05
C GLY A 177 -5.57 -6.29 8.20
N VAL A 178 -5.96 -6.61 6.96
CA VAL A 178 -6.67 -5.67 6.08
C VAL A 178 -8.03 -5.30 6.67
N VAL A 179 -8.79 -6.28 7.17
CA VAL A 179 -10.09 -6.05 7.82
C VAL A 179 -9.95 -5.14 9.02
N TYR A 180 -8.94 -5.36 9.88
CA TYR A 180 -8.68 -4.46 11.01
C TYR A 180 -8.35 -3.03 10.56
N LEU A 181 -7.49 -2.86 9.55
CA LEU A 181 -7.16 -1.54 9.00
C LEU A 181 -8.35 -0.84 8.32
N CYS A 182 -9.41 -1.58 7.99
CA CYS A 182 -10.68 -1.08 7.45
C CYS A 182 -11.79 -0.93 8.50
N SER A 183 -11.53 -1.29 9.76
CA SER A 183 -12.53 -1.23 10.83
C SER A 183 -12.65 0.18 11.43
N GLU A 184 -13.72 0.45 12.18
CA GLU A 184 -13.86 1.70 12.92
C GLU A 184 -12.69 1.95 13.89
N GLY A 185 -12.16 0.88 14.50
CA GLY A 185 -11.01 0.92 15.41
C GLY A 185 -9.64 0.92 14.72
N ALA A 186 -9.58 1.09 13.39
CA ALA A 186 -8.33 1.16 12.66
C ALA A 186 -7.47 2.34 13.13
N PRO A 187 -6.13 2.19 13.20
CA PRO A 187 -5.23 3.31 13.42
C PRO A 187 -5.22 4.25 12.21
N SER A 188 -4.37 5.28 12.22
CA SER A 188 -4.07 6.10 11.04
C SER A 188 -2.55 6.23 10.89
N GLY A 189 -2.04 6.01 9.68
CA GLY A 189 -0.60 6.05 9.38
C GLY A 189 0.20 4.80 9.73
N ALA A 190 -0.45 3.66 10.01
CA ALA A 190 0.22 2.41 10.31
C ALA A 190 0.75 1.73 9.03
N ILE A 191 1.92 1.11 9.11
CA ILE A 191 2.46 0.21 8.07
C ILE A 191 2.47 -1.20 8.64
N LEU A 192 1.38 -1.93 8.46
CA LEU A 192 1.21 -3.28 8.98
C LEU A 192 1.88 -4.28 8.04
N GLN A 193 2.93 -4.96 8.48
CA GLN A 193 3.42 -6.15 7.79
C GLN A 193 2.56 -7.35 8.15
N ALA A 194 2.29 -8.22 7.17
CA ALA A 194 1.51 -9.42 7.38
C ALA A 194 2.12 -10.59 6.60
N ALA A 195 2.36 -11.71 7.28
CA ALA A 195 2.97 -12.90 6.71
C ALA A 195 2.44 -14.14 7.45
N GLY A 196 1.67 -14.98 6.77
CA GLY A 196 1.20 -16.25 7.33
C GLY A 196 0.61 -16.19 8.73
N GLY A 197 -0.29 -15.23 8.97
CA GLY A 197 -0.99 -15.04 10.24
C GLY A 197 -0.15 -14.29 11.29
N SER A 198 1.08 -13.94 10.97
CA SER A 198 1.93 -13.09 11.79
C SER A 198 1.84 -11.64 11.32
N PHE A 199 1.82 -10.71 12.28
CA PHE A 199 1.70 -9.28 12.03
C PHE A 199 2.79 -8.51 12.79
N SER A 200 3.40 -7.53 12.14
CA SER A 200 4.35 -6.60 12.78
C SER A 200 4.12 -5.19 12.26
N LEU A 201 4.56 -4.18 13.01
CA LEU A 201 4.46 -2.79 12.58
C LEU A 201 5.83 -2.34 12.05
N ALA A 202 5.86 -1.90 10.79
CA ALA A 202 7.00 -1.17 10.24
C ALA A 202 6.85 0.33 10.49
N ALA A 203 7.97 1.03 10.65
CA ALA A 203 7.97 2.47 10.90
C ALA A 203 9.20 3.14 10.29
N ILE A 204 9.05 4.41 9.91
CA ILE A 204 10.17 5.30 9.58
C ILE A 204 10.61 5.96 10.89
N MET A 205 11.89 5.81 11.23
CA MET A 205 12.47 6.31 12.48
C MET A 205 13.67 7.20 12.19
N GLU A 206 13.91 8.17 13.07
CA GLU A 206 15.02 9.12 13.01
C GLU A 206 15.85 9.00 14.30
N SER A 207 17.19 8.93 14.17
CA SER A 207 18.12 9.04 15.31
C SER A 207 18.05 10.44 15.94
N PRO A 208 18.48 10.61 17.20
CA PRO A 208 18.64 11.94 17.76
C PRO A 208 19.61 12.80 16.95
N TRP A 209 19.32 14.09 16.85
CA TRP A 209 20.21 15.06 16.19
C TRP A 209 21.57 15.13 16.89
N VAL A 210 22.64 15.18 16.09
CA VAL A 210 23.99 15.51 16.54
C VAL A 210 24.30 16.94 16.10
N GLU A 211 24.34 17.86 17.06
CA GLU A 211 24.58 19.28 16.80
C GLU A 211 26.07 19.54 16.49
N LEU A 212 26.41 19.72 15.21
CA LEU A 212 27.76 20.05 14.75
C LEU A 212 27.98 21.57 14.54
N GLY A 213 26.89 22.34 14.50
CA GLY A 213 26.90 23.79 14.27
C GLY A 213 26.94 24.17 12.78
N PRO A 214 26.64 25.45 12.46
CA PRO A 214 26.44 25.92 11.09
C PRO A 214 27.71 26.00 10.23
N GLN A 215 28.89 25.80 10.83
CA GLN A 215 30.19 25.81 10.14
C GLN A 215 30.80 24.42 9.99
N ALA A 216 30.03 23.36 10.27
CA ALA A 216 30.50 21.98 10.19
C ALA A 216 30.97 21.63 8.77
N SER A 217 32.13 20.99 8.69
CA SER A 217 32.70 20.44 7.46
C SER A 217 32.24 19.00 7.22
N ALA A 218 32.57 18.46 6.04
CA ALA A 218 32.35 17.04 5.77
C ALA A 218 33.16 16.12 6.71
N ASP A 219 34.36 16.56 7.12
CA ASP A 219 35.21 15.81 8.05
C ASP A 219 34.59 15.78 9.46
N ASP A 220 33.94 16.86 9.90
CA ASP A 220 33.22 16.89 11.18
C ASP A 220 32.05 15.89 11.19
N VAL A 221 31.32 15.78 10.08
CA VAL A 221 30.26 14.77 9.91
C VAL A 221 30.85 13.36 9.96
N ALA A 222 31.94 13.11 9.22
CA ALA A 222 32.60 11.80 9.20
C ALA A 222 33.12 11.41 10.59
N ALA A 223 33.71 12.35 11.33
CA ALA A 223 34.20 12.14 12.68
C ALA A 223 33.08 11.84 13.69
N GLN A 224 31.85 12.26 13.40
CA GLN A 224 30.67 12.03 14.26
C GLN A 224 29.71 10.97 13.69
N TRP A 225 30.08 10.27 12.62
CA TRP A 225 29.20 9.36 11.89
C TRP A 225 28.59 8.27 12.78
N GLU A 226 29.40 7.65 13.65
CA GLU A 226 28.92 6.61 14.58
C GLU A 226 27.79 7.12 15.50
N ARG A 227 27.84 8.40 15.91
CA ARG A 227 26.77 9.01 16.73
C ARG A 227 25.54 9.35 15.90
N ILE A 228 25.74 9.82 14.66
CA ILE A 228 24.66 10.16 13.73
C ILE A 228 23.88 8.89 13.33
N ALA A 229 24.60 7.79 13.11
CA ALA A 229 24.06 6.50 12.70
C ALA A 229 23.49 5.66 13.87
N ASP A 230 23.63 6.11 15.12
CA ASP A 230 23.09 5.39 16.28
C ASP A 230 21.56 5.49 16.36
N LEU A 231 20.90 4.35 16.11
CA LEU A 231 19.44 4.21 16.16
C LEU A 231 18.91 3.72 17.51
N THR A 232 19.76 3.53 18.54
CA THR A 232 19.35 3.02 19.86
C THR A 232 18.20 3.83 20.48
N ASN A 233 18.22 5.14 20.27
CA ASN A 233 17.20 6.07 20.76
C ASN A 233 16.32 6.65 19.63
N ALA A 234 16.25 5.97 18.49
CA ALA A 234 15.49 6.45 17.35
C ALA A 234 13.99 6.52 17.65
N ARG A 235 13.31 7.49 17.04
CA ARG A 235 11.89 7.76 17.27
C ARG A 235 11.13 7.89 15.97
N THR A 236 9.86 7.53 15.98
CA THR A 236 8.95 7.85 14.88
C THR A 236 8.61 9.34 14.91
N ARG A 237 8.40 9.94 13.73
CA ARG A 237 7.79 11.27 13.63
C ARG A 237 6.27 11.12 13.50
N GLY A 238 5.56 11.64 14.50
CA GLY A 238 4.10 11.74 14.54
C GLY A 238 3.62 12.82 13.58
#